data_AF-A0AAD3GZB6-F1
#
_entry.id   AF-A0AAD3GZB6-F1
#
_cell.length_a   1.000
_cell.length_b   1.000
_cell.length_c   1.000
_cell.angle_alpha   90.00
_cell.angle_beta   90.00
_cell.angle_gamma   90.00
#
_symmetry.space_group_name_H-M   'P 1'
#
loop_
_entity.id
_entity.type
_entity.pdbx_description
1 polymer ?
#
loop_
_entity_poly.entity_id
_entity_poly.type
_entity_poly.pdbx_seq_one_letter_code
_entity_poly.pdbx_strand_id
1 'polypeptide(L)'
;MGKKNKSKGAIPKKQKGKQKFKFNKHHKKRDKLWIEKCKTHRVNDKFRSIHLILPLLITRVELTDDHMHAGKCIKDVVVEEEVQVQDETTDKINQDEDEKGLKLTADLPTKEAESKTDTNKKEIEENKEAKDPFIQIIKSPSAKGNVKIVDLGVKELPNGDCGDGIVNPYDKQDVPDKYWAQRKRLFSKYDSGIELDNESWYSVTPEAIATHIAKRISRLGKKKTDLVVLDPFCGVGGNGIAFSLHSDISLVVCVDVDKNKLKMAANNASKYGVDPSKILFIHDNACGVLQQYQDGALRKEKDNSSKMVESEEHCGYRISTGIDALPSTIDHIFLSPPWGGISYLDVGKTGYDMTNIKITLSDEKKLNGDDLLGMAANAAKDGNVVYFLPKNTNGFNLGISAWKKGYRRMEMEQNYLNGKLKTITSYLCRK
;
A
#
# COMPACT_ATOMS: atom_id res chain seq x y z
N MET A 1 -75.16 -48.93 43.34
CA MET A 1 -74.96 -47.82 44.31
C MET A 1 -73.52 -47.34 44.18
N GLY A 2 -73.27 -46.05 43.96
CA GLY A 2 -71.88 -45.53 43.98
C GLY A 2 -71.56 -44.34 43.07
N LYS A 3 -72.31 -43.24 43.22
CA LYS A 3 -71.97 -41.83 42.99
C LYS A 3 -70.93 -41.45 41.91
N LYS A 4 -71.44 -40.89 40.80
CA LYS A 4 -70.75 -39.85 40.01
C LYS A 4 -70.65 -38.57 40.85
N ASN A 5 -69.45 -38.03 41.06
CA ASN A 5 -69.26 -36.65 41.48
C ASN A 5 -68.24 -35.98 40.56
N LYS A 6 -68.69 -34.95 39.85
CA LYS A 6 -67.87 -34.00 39.10
C LYS A 6 -67.20 -33.06 40.11
N SER A 7 -65.88 -32.97 40.12
CA SER A 7 -65.15 -31.86 40.73
C SER A 7 -64.22 -31.23 39.70
N LYS A 8 -64.29 -29.89 39.63
CA LYS A 8 -63.55 -29.02 38.73
C LYS A 8 -62.06 -29.06 39.09
N GLY A 9 -61.22 -29.51 38.16
CA GLY A 9 -59.75 -29.44 38.27
C GLY A 9 -59.23 -28.16 37.62
N ALA A 10 -58.67 -27.28 38.45
CA ALA A 10 -58.02 -26.04 38.05
C ALA A 10 -56.75 -26.29 37.20
N ILE A 11 -56.49 -25.39 36.25
CA ILE A 11 -55.27 -25.35 35.43
C ILE A 11 -54.09 -24.90 36.32
N PRO A 12 -53.01 -25.68 36.49
CA PRO A 12 -51.81 -25.18 37.13
C PRO A 12 -50.98 -24.37 36.13
N LYS A 13 -50.71 -23.11 36.46
CA LYS A 13 -49.75 -22.25 35.76
C LYS A 13 -48.36 -22.93 35.78
N LYS A 14 -47.91 -23.47 34.65
CA LYS A 14 -46.51 -23.88 34.47
C LYS A 14 -45.63 -22.63 34.41
N GLN A 15 -44.84 -22.42 35.46
CA GLN A 15 -43.70 -21.51 35.48
C GLN A 15 -42.75 -21.86 34.34
N LYS A 16 -42.60 -20.97 33.35
CA LYS A 16 -41.51 -21.04 32.37
C LYS A 16 -40.23 -20.53 33.03
N GLY A 17 -39.46 -21.44 33.62
CA GLY A 17 -38.07 -21.18 33.96
C GLY A 17 -37.27 -20.95 32.68
N LYS A 18 -36.84 -19.71 32.44
CA LYS A 18 -35.86 -19.39 31.40
C LYS A 18 -34.49 -19.95 31.85
N GLN A 19 -34.15 -21.16 31.40
CA GLN A 19 -32.75 -21.60 31.41
C GLN A 19 -31.97 -20.70 30.44
N LYS A 20 -31.29 -19.70 30.98
CA LYS A 20 -30.28 -18.93 30.25
C LYS A 20 -29.13 -19.88 29.94
N PHE A 21 -29.06 -20.38 28.71
CA PHE A 21 -27.83 -20.93 28.15
C PHE A 21 -26.78 -19.81 28.15
N LYS A 22 -25.88 -19.84 29.15
CA LYS A 22 -24.67 -19.04 29.12
C LYS A 22 -23.78 -19.61 28.02
N PHE A 23 -23.84 -19.04 26.82
CA PHE A 23 -22.80 -19.20 25.82
C PHE A 23 -21.51 -18.65 26.41
N ASN A 24 -20.66 -19.53 26.91
CA ASN A 24 -19.31 -19.19 27.33
C ASN A 24 -18.49 -18.95 26.06
N LYS A 25 -18.60 -17.74 25.48
CA LYS A 25 -17.70 -17.30 24.41
C LYS A 25 -16.32 -17.09 25.02
N HIS A 26 -15.54 -18.17 25.09
CA HIS A 26 -14.10 -18.04 25.09
C HIS A 26 -13.70 -17.44 23.73
N HIS A 27 -13.76 -16.11 23.62
CA HIS A 27 -13.05 -15.39 22.58
C HIS A 27 -11.56 -15.68 22.78
N LYS A 28 -11.03 -16.73 22.12
CA LYS A 28 -9.60 -16.81 21.85
C LYS A 28 -9.21 -15.44 21.28
N LYS A 29 -8.39 -14.67 22.00
CA LYS A 29 -7.89 -13.37 21.51
C LYS A 29 -7.28 -13.64 20.14
N ARG A 30 -7.96 -13.22 19.06
CA ARG A 30 -7.44 -13.36 17.71
C ARG A 30 -6.11 -12.62 17.65
N ASP A 31 -5.07 -13.29 17.17
CA ASP A 31 -3.79 -12.63 16.95
C ASP A 31 -3.94 -11.56 15.88
N LYS A 32 -3.70 -10.32 16.30
CA LYS A 32 -3.77 -9.10 15.48
C LYS A 32 -2.46 -8.85 14.73
N LEU A 33 -2.54 -8.14 13.61
CA LEU A 33 -1.40 -7.69 12.81
C LEU A 33 -0.52 -6.71 13.61
N TRP A 34 0.76 -6.58 13.25
CA TRP A 34 1.68 -5.67 13.93
C TRP A 34 1.13 -4.25 14.00
N ILE A 35 0.68 -3.73 12.85
CA ILE A 35 0.15 -2.36 12.73
C ILE A 35 -1.11 -2.13 13.55
N GLU A 36 -1.89 -3.19 13.83
CA GLU A 36 -3.07 -3.13 14.70
C GLU A 36 -2.69 -3.17 16.20
N LYS A 37 -1.61 -3.91 16.55
CA LYS A 37 -1.12 -4.07 17.94
C LYS A 37 -0.29 -2.88 18.42
N CYS A 38 0.38 -2.15 17.52
CA CYS A 38 1.29 -1.08 17.90
C CYS A 38 0.59 0.02 18.72
N LYS A 39 1.33 0.65 19.65
CA LYS A 39 0.83 1.73 20.51
C LYS A 39 1.60 3.02 20.23
N THR A 40 0.93 4.15 20.38
CA THR A 40 1.61 5.46 20.31
C THR A 40 2.64 5.57 21.44
N HIS A 41 3.88 5.92 21.11
CA HIS A 41 4.93 6.20 22.08
C HIS A 41 4.82 7.65 22.55
N ARG A 42 4.72 7.88 23.87
CA ARG A 42 4.92 9.20 24.48
C ARG A 42 6.42 9.39 24.70
N VAL A 43 7.02 10.37 24.04
CA VAL A 43 8.44 10.71 24.25
C VAL A 43 8.50 11.70 25.40
N ASN A 44 9.09 11.30 26.53
CA ASN A 44 9.37 12.23 27.63
C ASN A 44 10.52 13.18 27.23
N ASP A 45 10.55 14.38 27.81
CA ASP A 45 11.54 15.42 27.47
C ASP A 45 13.01 14.96 27.60
N LYS A 46 13.29 13.95 28.44
CA LYS A 46 14.64 13.33 28.58
C LYS A 46 15.14 12.58 27.33
N PHE A 47 14.26 12.22 26.38
CA PHE A 47 14.63 11.55 25.13
C PHE A 47 14.94 12.54 23.99
N ARG A 48 14.72 13.85 24.18
CA ARG A 48 14.96 14.88 23.15
C ARG A 48 16.44 15.08 22.82
N SER A 49 17.37 14.59 23.65
CA SER A 49 18.82 14.67 23.40
C SER A 49 19.36 13.52 22.54
N ILE A 50 18.52 12.57 22.10
CA ILE A 50 18.95 11.44 21.29
C ILE A 50 18.80 11.81 19.81
N HIS A 51 19.92 11.99 19.10
CA HIS A 51 19.97 12.22 17.64
C HIS A 51 19.48 11.03 16.78
N LEU A 52 18.80 10.05 17.38
CA LEU A 52 18.44 8.76 16.78
C LEU A 52 16.94 8.47 16.95
N ILE A 53 16.06 9.41 16.57
CA ILE A 53 14.60 9.17 16.57
C ILE A 53 14.06 9.23 15.15
N LEU A 54 13.36 8.17 14.74
CA LEU A 54 12.53 8.17 13.53
C LEU A 54 11.04 8.26 13.91
N PRO A 55 10.34 9.37 13.62
CA PRO A 55 8.90 9.42 13.69
C PRO A 55 8.28 8.50 12.64
N LEU A 56 7.49 7.53 13.10
CA LEU A 56 6.68 6.62 12.28
C LEU A 56 5.21 6.94 12.49
N LEU A 57 4.61 7.63 11.53
CA LEU A 57 3.19 7.96 11.53
C LEU A 57 2.37 6.78 11.00
N ILE A 58 1.36 6.34 11.75
CA ILE A 58 0.38 5.35 11.30
C ILE A 58 -0.90 6.08 10.90
N THR A 59 -1.32 5.86 9.66
CA THR A 59 -2.57 6.37 9.08
C THR A 59 -3.45 5.23 8.61
N ARG A 60 -4.71 5.54 8.32
CA ARG A 60 -5.65 4.61 7.70
C ARG A 60 -6.42 5.35 6.62
N VAL A 61 -6.56 4.69 5.48
CA VAL A 61 -7.56 5.03 4.46
C VAL A 61 -8.58 3.89 4.40
N GLU A 62 -9.86 4.26 4.33
CA GLU A 62 -10.96 3.33 4.19
C GLU A 62 -11.65 3.61 2.85
N LEU A 63 -11.55 2.65 1.92
CA LEU A 63 -12.04 2.75 0.55
C LEU A 63 -13.22 1.79 0.34
N THR A 64 -14.09 2.13 -0.60
CA THR A 64 -15.21 1.29 -1.04
C THR A 64 -15.11 0.95 -2.52
N ASP A 65 -15.65 -0.21 -2.87
CA ASP A 65 -16.00 -0.63 -4.24
C ASP A 65 -17.32 -1.42 -4.22
N ASP A 66 -18.03 -1.47 -5.35
CA ASP A 66 -19.33 -2.17 -5.45
C ASP A 66 -19.23 -3.54 -6.13
N HIS A 67 -18.01 -4.00 -6.45
CA HIS A 67 -17.76 -5.14 -7.34
C HIS A 67 -18.03 -6.53 -6.75
N MET A 68 -18.33 -6.63 -5.45
CA MET A 68 -18.47 -7.91 -4.73
C MET A 68 -19.82 -8.13 -4.06
N HIS A 69 -20.81 -7.26 -4.29
CA HIS A 69 -21.95 -7.13 -3.37
C HIS A 69 -23.30 -7.67 -3.85
N ALA A 70 -23.35 -8.54 -4.87
CA ALA A 70 -24.60 -9.19 -5.33
C ALA A 70 -25.78 -8.19 -5.49
N GLY A 71 -25.49 -7.00 -6.02
CA GLY A 71 -26.47 -5.93 -6.23
C GLY A 71 -26.69 -4.95 -5.07
N LYS A 72 -26.02 -5.10 -3.92
CA LYS A 72 -26.06 -4.09 -2.83
C LYS A 72 -24.93 -3.07 -3.02
N CYS A 73 -25.22 -1.81 -3.30
CA CYS A 73 -24.17 -0.78 -3.27
C CYS A 73 -23.71 -0.58 -1.81
N ILE A 74 -22.39 -0.59 -1.56
CA ILE A 74 -21.90 -0.31 -0.19
C ILE A 74 -22.27 1.10 0.22
N LYS A 75 -22.28 2.03 -0.74
CA LYS A 75 -22.61 3.43 -0.47
C LYS A 75 -24.00 3.56 0.13
N ASP A 76 -24.95 2.74 -0.29
CA ASP A 76 -26.32 2.73 0.24
C ASP A 76 -26.39 2.20 1.68
N VAL A 77 -25.54 1.22 2.05
CA VAL A 77 -25.51 0.64 3.41
C VAL A 77 -24.83 1.58 4.41
N VAL A 78 -23.84 2.37 3.97
CA VAL A 78 -23.18 3.37 4.83
C VAL A 78 -24.15 4.48 5.23
N VAL A 79 -25.11 4.82 4.37
CA VAL A 79 -26.15 5.82 4.66
C VAL A 79 -27.16 5.31 5.68
N GLU A 80 -27.54 4.02 5.66
CA GLU A 80 -28.52 3.47 6.62
C GLU A 80 -28.03 3.50 8.09
N GLU A 81 -26.72 3.41 8.34
CA GLU A 81 -26.16 3.55 9.71
C GLU A 81 -26.02 5.02 10.15
N GLU A 82 -25.92 5.98 9.23
CA GLU A 82 -25.90 7.42 9.57
C GLU A 82 -27.31 7.98 9.90
N VAL A 83 -28.39 7.28 9.50
CA VAL A 83 -29.78 7.73 9.72
C VAL A 83 -30.32 7.41 11.14
N GLN A 84 -29.57 6.71 12.01
CA GLN A 84 -30.01 6.44 13.40
C GLN A 84 -29.46 7.40 14.47
N VAL A 85 -28.84 8.52 14.09
CA VAL A 85 -28.50 9.60 15.04
C VAL A 85 -28.88 10.95 14.44
N GLN A 86 -30.18 11.21 14.33
CA GLN A 86 -30.69 12.57 14.20
C GLN A 86 -31.92 12.72 15.10
N ASP A 87 -31.69 13.22 16.31
CA ASP A 87 -32.61 14.19 16.90
C ASP A 87 -31.82 15.21 17.71
N GLU A 88 -32.21 16.48 17.54
CA GLU A 88 -31.75 17.69 18.23
C GLU A 88 -30.33 18.23 17.93
N THR A 89 -30.18 18.94 16.81
CA THR A 89 -30.01 20.42 16.78
C THR A 89 -29.54 20.90 15.41
N THR A 90 -30.49 21.24 14.55
CA THR A 90 -30.28 22.18 13.45
C THR A 90 -30.22 23.60 14.02
N ASP A 91 -29.08 24.27 13.84
CA ASP A 91 -29.00 25.65 13.33
C ASP A 91 -27.57 26.19 13.45
N LYS A 92 -26.81 26.11 12.36
CA LYS A 92 -26.14 27.27 11.72
C LYS A 92 -25.38 26.80 10.48
N ILE A 93 -25.81 27.37 9.36
CA ILE A 93 -25.39 27.14 7.99
C ILE A 93 -24.09 27.92 7.68
N ASN A 94 -23.22 27.26 6.90
CA ASN A 94 -22.20 27.76 5.97
C ASN A 94 -21.40 29.03 6.32
N GLN A 95 -20.10 28.84 6.54
CA GLN A 95 -18.98 29.40 5.77
C GLN A 95 -17.68 28.85 6.40
N ASP A 96 -16.62 28.72 5.60
CA ASP A 96 -15.25 28.28 5.97
C ASP A 96 -14.91 26.79 5.80
N GLU A 97 -14.99 26.29 4.56
CA GLU A 97 -14.10 25.22 4.09
C GLU A 97 -13.33 25.65 2.84
N ASP A 98 -12.49 26.68 3.00
CA ASP A 98 -11.33 26.92 2.16
C ASP A 98 -10.14 27.27 3.07
N GLU A 99 -8.96 26.75 2.71
CA GLU A 99 -7.65 27.01 3.34
C GLU A 99 -7.39 26.47 4.77
N LYS A 100 -7.06 25.17 4.88
CA LYS A 100 -5.99 24.73 5.81
C LYS A 100 -5.01 23.78 5.14
N GLY A 101 -4.26 24.33 4.18
CA GLY A 101 -2.92 23.82 3.89
C GLY A 101 -2.05 24.01 5.13
N LEU A 102 -1.59 22.91 5.73
CA LEU A 102 -0.65 22.95 6.85
C LEU A 102 0.71 23.41 6.32
N LYS A 103 0.94 24.73 6.28
CA LYS A 103 2.26 25.34 6.11
C LYS A 103 3.11 24.98 7.34
N LEU A 104 4.08 24.09 7.16
CA LEU A 104 5.17 23.87 8.12
C LEU A 104 6.33 24.79 7.72
N THR A 105 6.30 26.04 8.18
CA THR A 105 7.48 26.90 8.27
C THR A 105 7.80 27.06 9.75
N ALA A 106 8.92 26.52 10.20
CA ALA A 106 9.51 26.86 11.49
C ALA A 106 11.00 27.08 11.27
N ASP A 107 11.44 28.28 11.62
CA ASP A 107 12.75 28.86 11.39
C ASP A 107 13.90 28.05 12.02
N LEU A 108 15.02 28.01 11.28
CA LEU A 108 16.31 27.52 11.76
C LEU A 108 16.98 28.60 12.63
N PRO A 109 17.53 28.28 13.81
CA PRO A 109 18.53 29.14 14.43
C PRO A 109 19.91 28.83 13.86
N THR A 110 20.43 29.75 13.05
CA THR A 110 21.87 29.86 12.74
C THR A 110 22.62 30.39 13.96
N LYS A 111 23.58 29.62 14.48
CA LYS A 111 24.73 30.19 15.19
C LYS A 111 26.00 29.53 14.68
N GLU A 112 26.81 30.39 14.07
CA GLU A 112 28.21 30.18 13.76
C GLU A 112 28.98 29.83 15.05
N ALA A 113 29.84 28.83 14.96
CA ALA A 113 30.85 28.57 15.97
C ALA A 113 32.21 28.59 15.27
N GLU A 114 32.96 29.66 15.57
CA GLU A 114 34.33 29.89 15.12
C GLU A 114 35.28 28.80 15.60
N SER A 115 36.29 28.56 14.77
CA SER A 115 37.41 27.66 14.99
C SER A 115 38.28 28.08 16.18
N LYS A 116 38.69 27.10 17.00
CA LYS A 116 40.04 27.08 17.56
C LYS A 116 40.62 25.68 17.47
N THR A 117 41.69 25.60 16.69
CA THR A 117 42.64 24.50 16.60
C THR A 117 43.31 24.25 17.95
N ASP A 118 43.40 23.00 18.39
CA ASP A 118 44.68 22.51 18.86
C ASP A 118 44.81 20.98 18.75
N THR A 119 46.01 20.58 18.37
CA THR A 119 46.45 19.25 17.98
C THR A 119 46.53 18.25 19.13
N ASN A 120 45.98 17.04 18.94
CA ASN A 120 46.72 15.81 19.26
C ASN A 120 46.10 14.58 18.61
N LYS A 121 46.86 13.97 17.70
CA LYS A 121 46.62 12.62 17.17
C LYS A 121 46.86 11.61 18.30
N LYS A 122 45.87 10.81 18.63
CA LYS A 122 46.05 9.41 19.01
C LYS A 122 44.88 8.60 18.45
N GLU A 123 45.26 7.59 17.67
CA GLU A 123 44.42 6.54 17.14
C GLU A 123 43.56 5.91 18.26
N ILE A 124 42.25 5.92 18.05
CA ILE A 124 41.34 4.93 18.58
C ILE A 124 40.39 4.60 17.43
N GLU A 125 40.76 3.58 16.64
CA GLU A 125 39.80 2.78 15.89
C GLU A 125 38.89 2.08 16.91
N GLU A 126 37.78 2.71 17.25
CA GLU A 126 36.69 2.07 17.97
C GLU A 126 35.53 1.86 16.99
N ASN A 127 35.25 0.59 16.72
CA ASN A 127 33.97 0.09 16.21
C ASN A 127 32.82 0.67 17.05
N LYS A 128 32.28 1.83 16.64
CA LYS A 128 30.98 2.28 17.10
C LYS A 128 29.93 1.47 16.35
N GLU A 129 29.45 0.39 16.95
CA GLU A 129 28.16 -0.18 16.55
C GLU A 129 27.16 0.98 16.49
N ALA A 130 26.72 1.33 15.28
CA ALA A 130 25.73 2.38 15.08
C ALA A 130 24.45 1.94 15.80
N LYS A 131 24.17 2.53 16.96
CA LYS A 131 22.97 2.22 17.74
C LYS A 131 21.73 2.38 16.86
N ASP A 132 20.87 1.37 16.85
CA ASP A 132 19.60 1.42 16.13
C ASP A 132 18.75 2.62 16.61
N PRO A 133 17.96 3.23 15.71
CA PRO A 133 17.11 4.36 16.05
C PRO A 133 15.97 3.94 16.99
N PHE A 134 15.53 4.87 17.81
CA PHE A 134 14.24 4.78 18.47
C PHE A 134 13.12 5.10 17.47
N ILE A 135 12.31 4.09 17.15
CA ILE A 135 11.14 4.27 16.27
C ILE A 135 9.96 4.81 17.10
N GLN A 136 9.69 6.10 16.96
CA GLN A 136 8.58 6.77 17.63
C GLN A 136 7.29 6.54 16.86
N ILE A 137 6.46 5.61 17.34
CA ILE A 137 5.16 5.30 16.73
C ILE A 137 4.15 6.39 17.11
N ILE A 138 3.51 7.00 16.11
CA ILE A 138 2.49 8.03 16.26
C ILE A 138 1.25 7.59 15.48
N LYS A 139 0.12 7.35 16.15
CA LYS A 139 -1.15 7.12 15.44
C LYS A 139 -1.85 8.44 15.14
N SER A 140 -2.18 8.66 13.87
CA SER A 140 -3.08 9.72 13.43
C SER A 140 -4.52 9.50 13.94
N PRO A 141 -5.38 10.52 13.91
CA PRO A 141 -6.81 10.34 14.21
C PRO A 141 -7.50 9.29 13.33
N SER A 142 -7.17 9.18 12.04
CA SER A 142 -7.77 8.18 11.14
C SER A 142 -7.41 6.75 11.51
N ALA A 143 -6.24 6.52 12.10
CA ALA A 143 -5.81 5.21 12.59
C ALA A 143 -6.25 4.92 14.05
N LYS A 144 -6.92 5.88 14.71
CA LYS A 144 -7.49 5.69 16.05
C LYS A 144 -8.96 5.29 15.93
N GLY A 145 -9.41 4.42 16.84
CA GLY A 145 -10.80 3.98 16.88
C GLY A 145 -11.13 2.82 15.93
N ASN A 146 -12.44 2.56 15.82
CA ASN A 146 -12.99 1.49 15.01
C ASN A 146 -12.94 1.85 13.52
N VAL A 147 -12.97 0.83 12.67
CA VAL A 147 -13.14 1.01 11.22
C VAL A 147 -14.54 1.58 11.00
N LYS A 148 -14.66 2.63 10.18
CA LYS A 148 -15.95 3.28 9.87
C LYS A 148 -16.75 2.46 8.87
N ILE A 149 -16.09 1.91 7.85
CA ILE A 149 -16.73 1.06 6.86
C ILE A 149 -16.87 -0.35 7.44
N VAL A 150 -18.11 -0.80 7.60
CA VAL A 150 -18.41 -2.15 8.08
C VAL A 150 -18.07 -3.17 7.00
N ASP A 151 -17.32 -4.21 7.39
CA ASP A 151 -17.19 -5.40 6.56
C ASP A 151 -18.55 -6.11 6.50
N LEU A 152 -19.25 -5.95 5.38
CA LEU A 152 -20.55 -6.58 5.14
C LEU A 152 -20.50 -8.12 5.15
N GLY A 153 -19.30 -8.72 5.23
CA GLY A 153 -19.13 -10.15 5.32
C GLY A 153 -19.63 -10.89 4.09
N VAL A 154 -19.77 -10.18 2.96
CA VAL A 154 -20.28 -10.75 1.72
C VAL A 154 -19.40 -11.92 1.34
N LYS A 155 -20.03 -13.08 1.27
CA LYS A 155 -19.40 -14.31 0.81
C LYS A 155 -19.45 -14.32 -0.70
N GLU A 156 -18.38 -14.83 -1.29
CA GLU A 156 -18.33 -15.16 -2.70
C GLU A 156 -19.51 -16.05 -3.05
N LEU A 157 -20.18 -15.77 -4.17
CA LEU A 157 -21.21 -16.67 -4.68
C LEU A 157 -20.53 -17.97 -5.17
N PRO A 158 -21.29 -19.08 -5.29
CA PRO A 158 -20.74 -20.34 -5.77
C PRO A 158 -19.97 -20.18 -7.09
N ASN A 159 -18.87 -20.93 -7.23
CA ASN A 159 -18.05 -20.96 -8.44
C ASN A 159 -17.45 -19.60 -8.85
N GLY A 160 -17.17 -18.74 -7.87
CA GLY A 160 -16.48 -17.46 -8.10
C GLY A 160 -17.34 -16.37 -8.74
N ASP A 161 -18.65 -16.55 -8.83
CA ASP A 161 -19.54 -15.49 -9.31
C ASP A 161 -19.48 -14.26 -8.35
N CYS A 162 -19.37 -13.06 -8.93
CA CYS A 162 -19.32 -11.80 -8.19
C CYS A 162 -20.67 -11.07 -8.12
N GLY A 163 -21.73 -11.71 -8.64
CA GLY A 163 -23.09 -11.17 -8.74
C GLY A 163 -23.48 -10.77 -10.16
N ASP A 164 -22.71 -11.14 -11.17
CA ASP A 164 -23.01 -10.87 -12.59
C ASP A 164 -23.42 -12.13 -13.37
N GLY A 165 -23.52 -13.28 -12.70
CA GLY A 165 -23.93 -14.54 -13.31
C GLY A 165 -22.82 -15.25 -14.07
N ILE A 166 -21.58 -14.74 -14.04
CA ILE A 166 -20.43 -15.34 -14.74
C ILE A 166 -19.56 -16.11 -13.75
N VAL A 167 -19.57 -17.44 -13.88
CA VAL A 167 -18.75 -18.35 -13.09
C VAL A 167 -17.28 -18.34 -13.54
N ASN A 168 -16.40 -18.80 -12.66
CA ASN A 168 -14.97 -18.93 -12.91
C ASN A 168 -14.70 -19.88 -14.09
N PRO A 169 -14.14 -19.41 -15.22
CA PRO A 169 -13.87 -20.24 -16.38
C PRO A 169 -12.53 -21.00 -16.28
N TYR A 170 -11.69 -20.70 -15.29
CA TYR A 170 -10.36 -21.27 -15.14
C TYR A 170 -10.35 -22.48 -14.19
N ASP A 171 -9.25 -23.26 -14.25
CA ASP A 171 -8.98 -24.24 -13.20
C ASP A 171 -8.80 -23.51 -11.85
N LYS A 172 -9.41 -24.04 -10.79
CA LYS A 172 -9.38 -23.44 -9.45
C LYS A 172 -7.99 -23.49 -8.81
N GLN A 173 -7.09 -24.32 -9.32
CA GLN A 173 -5.68 -24.35 -8.92
C GLN A 173 -4.93 -23.13 -9.47
N ASP A 174 -5.22 -22.73 -10.70
CA ASP A 174 -4.59 -21.59 -11.36
C ASP A 174 -5.23 -20.27 -10.89
N VAL A 175 -6.57 -20.20 -10.93
CA VAL A 175 -7.34 -19.03 -10.50
C VAL A 175 -8.40 -19.49 -9.50
N PRO A 176 -8.09 -19.47 -8.20
CA PRO A 176 -9.07 -19.72 -7.15
C PRO A 176 -10.31 -18.82 -7.28
N ASP A 177 -11.50 -19.38 -7.01
CA ASP A 177 -12.80 -18.69 -7.10
C ASP A 177 -12.81 -17.30 -6.43
N LYS A 178 -12.09 -17.16 -5.31
CA LYS A 178 -11.95 -15.89 -4.59
C LYS A 178 -11.33 -14.77 -5.40
N TYR A 179 -10.38 -15.08 -6.28
CA TYR A 179 -9.70 -14.09 -7.12
C TYR A 179 -10.55 -13.77 -8.35
N TRP A 180 -11.13 -14.79 -8.99
CA TRP A 180 -12.07 -14.59 -10.09
C TRP A 180 -13.28 -13.72 -9.68
N ALA A 181 -13.85 -13.96 -8.50
CA ALA A 181 -14.93 -13.14 -7.96
C ALA A 181 -14.50 -11.68 -7.81
N GLN A 182 -13.22 -11.42 -7.49
CA GLN A 182 -12.69 -10.07 -7.31
C GLN A 182 -12.21 -9.41 -8.60
N ARG A 183 -12.36 -10.03 -9.78
CA ARG A 183 -11.79 -9.53 -11.04
C ARG A 183 -12.16 -8.07 -11.34
N LYS A 184 -13.41 -7.67 -11.09
CA LYS A 184 -13.88 -6.29 -11.32
C LYS A 184 -13.39 -5.30 -10.26
N ARG A 185 -13.03 -5.78 -9.06
CA ARG A 185 -12.32 -4.99 -8.04
C ARG A 185 -10.85 -4.76 -8.41
N LEU A 186 -10.22 -5.75 -9.05
CA LEU A 186 -8.83 -5.62 -9.50
C LEU A 186 -8.75 -4.62 -10.65
N PHE A 187 -9.66 -4.75 -11.62
CA PHE A 187 -9.84 -3.83 -12.74
C PHE A 187 -11.34 -3.62 -13.00
N SER A 188 -11.85 -2.41 -12.81
CA SER A 188 -13.24 -2.04 -13.09
C SER A 188 -13.63 -2.29 -14.55
N LYS A 189 -12.66 -2.21 -15.48
CA LYS A 189 -12.82 -2.54 -16.90
C LYS A 189 -12.48 -4.00 -17.25
N TYR A 190 -12.51 -4.93 -16.30
CA TYR A 190 -12.14 -6.34 -16.54
C TYR A 190 -12.79 -6.92 -17.82
N ASP A 191 -14.10 -6.74 -17.97
CA ASP A 191 -14.88 -7.27 -19.09
C ASP A 191 -14.56 -6.61 -20.45
N SER A 192 -13.75 -5.54 -20.47
CA SER A 192 -13.27 -4.90 -21.70
C SER A 192 -12.05 -5.61 -22.31
N GLY A 193 -11.69 -6.80 -21.81
CA GLY A 193 -10.56 -7.59 -22.28
C GLY A 193 -9.26 -7.29 -21.53
N ILE A 194 -9.33 -7.17 -20.20
CA ILE A 194 -8.15 -7.12 -19.34
C ILE A 194 -7.47 -8.49 -19.34
N GLU A 195 -6.14 -8.46 -19.35
CA GLU A 195 -5.28 -9.64 -19.34
C GLU A 195 -4.51 -9.74 -18.02
N LEU A 196 -4.50 -10.95 -17.45
CA LEU A 196 -3.82 -11.31 -16.22
C LEU A 196 -3.19 -12.69 -16.41
N ASP A 197 -1.95 -12.87 -15.94
CA ASP A 197 -1.39 -14.21 -15.75
C ASP A 197 -1.72 -14.78 -14.36
N ASN A 198 -1.31 -16.01 -14.12
CA ASN A 198 -1.56 -16.75 -12.88
C ASN A 198 -1.06 -16.00 -11.63
N GLU A 199 0.06 -15.26 -11.74
CA GLU A 199 0.60 -14.49 -10.62
C GLU A 199 -0.18 -13.19 -10.38
N SER A 200 -0.56 -12.51 -11.47
CA SER A 200 -1.25 -11.22 -11.44
C SER A 200 -2.59 -11.26 -10.71
N TRP A 201 -3.28 -12.39 -10.70
CA TRP A 201 -4.54 -12.56 -9.96
C TRP A 201 -4.44 -12.28 -8.46
N TYR A 202 -3.27 -12.47 -7.85
CA TYR A 202 -3.05 -12.23 -6.43
C TYR A 202 -2.02 -11.14 -6.12
N SER A 203 -1.23 -10.69 -7.10
CA SER A 203 -0.23 -9.64 -6.91
C SER A 203 -0.72 -8.24 -7.29
N VAL A 204 -1.69 -8.11 -8.20
CA VAL A 204 -2.20 -6.81 -8.63
C VAL A 204 -2.84 -6.04 -7.48
N THR A 205 -2.47 -4.76 -7.35
CA THR A 205 -3.09 -3.82 -6.42
C THR A 205 -4.53 -3.54 -6.83
N PRO A 206 -5.54 -3.73 -5.95
CA PRO A 206 -6.92 -3.36 -6.26
C PRO A 206 -7.05 -1.91 -6.74
N GLU A 207 -7.87 -1.67 -7.77
CA GLU A 207 -7.94 -0.39 -8.49
C GLU A 207 -8.19 0.82 -7.56
N ALA A 208 -9.10 0.68 -6.60
CA ALA A 208 -9.40 1.74 -5.64
C ALA A 208 -8.16 2.14 -4.81
N ILE A 209 -7.34 1.15 -4.42
CA ILE A 209 -6.10 1.39 -3.67
C ILE A 209 -5.05 2.03 -4.58
N ALA A 210 -4.86 1.53 -5.80
CA ALA A 210 -3.92 2.10 -6.77
C ALA A 210 -4.27 3.57 -7.08
N THR A 211 -5.55 3.87 -7.28
CA THR A 211 -6.05 5.24 -7.52
C THR A 211 -5.81 6.16 -6.31
N HIS A 212 -6.01 5.66 -5.09
CA HIS A 212 -5.69 6.42 -3.87
C HIS A 212 -4.19 6.71 -3.78
N ILE A 213 -3.34 5.72 -4.04
CA ILE A 213 -1.88 5.89 -4.02
C ILE A 213 -1.45 6.92 -5.09
N ALA A 214 -2.03 6.92 -6.29
CA ALA A 214 -1.77 7.92 -7.33
C ALA A 214 -1.99 9.35 -6.81
N LYS A 215 -3.13 9.59 -6.14
CA LYS A 215 -3.48 10.88 -5.51
C LYS A 215 -2.52 11.26 -4.37
N ARG A 216 -1.97 10.27 -3.67
CA ARG A 216 -1.01 10.51 -2.59
C ARG A 216 0.37 10.86 -3.15
N ILE A 217 0.82 10.15 -4.19
CA ILE A 217 2.08 10.41 -4.90
C ILE A 217 2.12 11.80 -5.50
N SER A 218 1.04 12.27 -6.15
CA SER A 218 1.01 13.63 -6.73
C SER A 218 1.18 14.75 -5.71
N ARG A 219 0.92 14.45 -4.43
CA ARG A 219 1.06 15.41 -3.32
C ARG A 219 2.41 15.32 -2.62
N LEU A 220 3.28 14.37 -2.98
CA LEU A 220 4.64 14.28 -2.45
C LEU A 220 5.53 15.39 -3.03
N GLY A 221 6.69 15.59 -2.40
CA GLY A 221 7.70 16.55 -2.85
C GLY A 221 7.24 18.00 -2.94
N LYS A 222 8.06 18.84 -3.57
CA LYS A 222 7.77 20.27 -3.82
C LYS A 222 7.04 20.49 -5.14
N LYS A 223 7.42 19.74 -6.18
CA LYS A 223 6.78 19.77 -7.50
C LYS A 223 5.38 19.15 -7.40
N LYS A 224 4.40 19.74 -8.08
CA LYS A 224 2.98 19.34 -7.99
C LYS A 224 2.35 18.96 -9.33
N THR A 225 3.02 19.23 -10.45
CA THR A 225 2.56 18.89 -11.80
C THR A 225 3.73 18.35 -12.59
N ASP A 226 3.45 17.76 -13.76
CA ASP A 226 4.46 17.23 -14.69
C ASP A 226 5.39 16.19 -14.06
N LEU A 227 4.88 15.44 -13.09
CA LEU A 227 5.65 14.46 -12.32
C LEU A 227 5.99 13.26 -13.20
N VAL A 228 7.24 12.79 -13.08
CA VAL A 228 7.68 11.52 -13.66
C VAL A 228 7.78 10.46 -12.56
N VAL A 229 6.98 9.41 -12.66
CA VAL A 229 6.94 8.32 -11.67
C VAL A 229 7.58 7.07 -12.26
N LEU A 230 8.52 6.47 -11.54
CA LEU A 230 9.09 5.18 -11.88
C LEU A 230 8.40 4.08 -11.05
N ASP A 231 7.85 3.09 -11.73
CA ASP A 231 7.32 1.84 -11.18
C ASP A 231 8.23 0.68 -11.64
N PRO A 232 9.24 0.29 -10.84
CA PRO A 232 10.22 -0.73 -11.23
C PRO A 232 9.68 -2.17 -11.25
N PHE A 233 8.44 -2.39 -10.81
CA PHE A 233 7.82 -3.71 -10.68
C PHE A 233 6.36 -3.63 -11.13
N CYS A 234 6.14 -3.18 -12.37
CA CYS A 234 4.82 -2.78 -12.81
C CYS A 234 3.85 -3.96 -13.00
N GLY A 235 4.38 -5.17 -13.20
CA GLY A 235 3.59 -6.35 -13.56
C GLY A 235 2.70 -6.05 -14.76
N VAL A 236 1.41 -6.39 -14.63
CA VAL A 236 0.38 -6.14 -15.64
C VAL A 236 -0.25 -4.74 -15.58
N GLY A 237 0.42 -3.80 -14.90
CA GLY A 237 0.13 -2.36 -15.02
C GLY A 237 -0.88 -1.77 -14.05
N GLY A 238 -1.34 -2.48 -13.01
CA GLY A 238 -2.39 -1.97 -12.10
C GLY A 238 -2.08 -0.59 -11.50
N ASN A 239 -0.90 -0.42 -10.91
CA ASN A 239 -0.46 0.88 -10.36
C ASN A 239 -0.08 1.87 -11.48
N GLY A 240 0.67 1.41 -12.48
CA GLY A 240 1.09 2.24 -13.62
C GLY A 240 -0.06 2.91 -14.37
N ILE A 241 -1.17 2.19 -14.58
CA ILE A 241 -2.41 2.73 -15.18
C ILE A 241 -3.01 3.80 -14.29
N ALA A 242 -3.16 3.53 -12.98
CA ALA A 242 -3.71 4.50 -12.04
C ALA A 242 -2.87 5.80 -11.95
N PHE A 243 -1.53 5.66 -12.01
CA PHE A 243 -0.61 6.80 -12.06
C PHE A 243 -0.78 7.59 -13.36
N SER A 244 -0.85 6.92 -14.51
CA SER A 244 -0.95 7.56 -15.83
C SER A 244 -2.27 8.32 -16.03
N LEU A 245 -3.34 7.90 -15.34
CA LEU A 245 -4.64 8.57 -15.35
C LEU A 245 -4.69 9.82 -14.46
N HIS A 246 -3.71 10.03 -13.58
CA HIS A 246 -3.67 11.22 -12.74
C HIS A 246 -3.15 12.44 -13.53
N SER A 247 -3.82 13.60 -13.41
CA SER A 247 -3.50 14.82 -14.19
C SER A 247 -2.08 15.35 -13.94
N ASP A 248 -1.63 15.26 -12.69
CA ASP A 248 -0.35 15.81 -12.25
C ASP A 248 0.87 14.95 -12.65
N ILE A 249 0.64 13.74 -13.16
CA ILE A 249 1.67 12.81 -13.61
C ILE A 249 1.72 12.88 -15.13
N SER A 250 2.84 13.36 -15.66
CA SER A 250 3.05 13.50 -17.11
C SER A 250 3.60 12.23 -17.74
N LEU A 251 4.35 11.43 -16.96
CA LEU A 251 4.94 10.19 -17.45
C LEU A 251 5.07 9.16 -16.32
N VAL A 252 4.73 7.91 -16.63
CA VAL A 252 4.99 6.74 -15.81
C VAL A 252 5.96 5.83 -16.55
N VAL A 253 7.09 5.51 -15.92
CA VAL A 253 8.05 4.53 -16.43
C VAL A 253 7.74 3.20 -15.74
N CYS A 254 7.16 2.27 -16.47
CA CYS A 254 6.79 0.94 -16.01
C CYS A 254 7.85 -0.08 -16.41
N VAL A 255 8.49 -0.71 -15.43
CA VAL A 255 9.55 -1.69 -15.65
C VAL A 255 9.09 -3.06 -15.17
N ASP A 256 9.37 -4.09 -15.96
CA ASP A 256 9.25 -5.48 -15.53
C ASP A 256 10.30 -6.35 -16.24
N VAL A 257 10.73 -7.41 -15.56
CA VAL A 257 11.65 -8.42 -16.11
C VAL A 257 10.93 -9.38 -17.05
N ASP A 258 9.60 -9.49 -16.92
CA ASP A 258 8.78 -10.33 -17.77
C ASP A 258 8.14 -9.49 -18.89
N LYS A 259 8.65 -9.66 -20.11
CA LYS A 259 8.12 -9.01 -21.31
C LYS A 259 6.64 -9.33 -21.56
N ASN A 260 6.14 -10.51 -21.17
CA ASN A 260 4.71 -10.83 -21.32
C ASN A 260 3.85 -10.01 -20.37
N LYS A 261 4.30 -9.76 -19.13
CA LYS A 261 3.62 -8.84 -18.20
C LYS A 261 3.55 -7.43 -18.77
N LEU A 262 4.61 -6.96 -19.44
CA LEU A 262 4.61 -5.66 -20.13
C LEU A 262 3.61 -5.60 -21.29
N LYS A 263 3.48 -6.67 -22.07
CA LYS A 263 2.45 -6.76 -23.13
C LYS A 263 1.03 -6.71 -22.54
N MET A 264 0.77 -7.49 -21.51
CA MET A 264 -0.49 -7.45 -20.78
C MET A 264 -0.74 -6.05 -20.18
N ALA A 265 0.28 -5.40 -19.61
CA ALA A 265 0.18 -4.03 -19.10
C ALA A 265 -0.18 -3.01 -20.18
N ALA A 266 0.43 -3.12 -21.37
CA ALA A 266 0.09 -2.30 -22.52
C ALA A 266 -1.34 -2.53 -23.02
N ASN A 267 -1.78 -3.80 -23.13
CA ASN A 267 -3.18 -4.12 -23.44
C ASN A 267 -4.13 -3.52 -22.39
N ASN A 268 -3.83 -3.71 -21.10
CA ASN A 268 -4.64 -3.21 -19.99
C ASN A 268 -4.73 -1.68 -20.03
N ALA A 269 -3.61 -0.98 -20.23
CA ALA A 269 -3.58 0.48 -20.38
C ALA A 269 -4.46 0.94 -21.55
N SER A 270 -4.46 0.20 -22.68
CA SER A 270 -5.34 0.49 -23.82
C SER A 270 -6.83 0.44 -23.44
N LYS A 271 -7.26 -0.49 -22.58
CA LYS A 271 -8.66 -0.59 -22.16
C LYS A 271 -9.08 0.59 -21.28
N TYR A 272 -8.15 1.13 -20.51
CA TYR A 272 -8.37 2.32 -19.71
C TYR A 272 -8.30 3.62 -20.53
N GLY A 273 -7.86 3.57 -21.78
CA GLY A 273 -7.71 4.75 -22.63
C GLY A 273 -6.58 5.66 -22.16
N VAL A 274 -5.52 5.07 -21.58
CA VAL A 274 -4.32 5.82 -21.21
C VAL A 274 -3.69 6.38 -22.50
N ASP A 275 -3.26 7.63 -22.47
CA ASP A 275 -2.51 8.22 -23.57
C ASP A 275 -1.13 7.52 -23.68
N PRO A 276 -0.74 6.96 -24.84
CA PRO A 276 0.55 6.30 -25.00
C PRO A 276 1.77 7.19 -24.69
N SER A 277 1.64 8.51 -24.74
CA SER A 277 2.70 9.44 -24.34
C SER A 277 2.91 9.52 -22.82
N LYS A 278 1.94 9.06 -22.02
CA LYS A 278 1.99 9.10 -20.55
C LYS A 278 2.60 7.86 -19.91
N ILE A 279 2.85 6.79 -20.67
CA ILE A 279 3.40 5.55 -20.14
C ILE A 279 4.50 5.01 -21.03
N LEU A 280 5.62 4.65 -20.42
CA LEU A 280 6.76 4.05 -21.07
C LEU A 280 7.02 2.69 -20.45
N PHE A 281 6.98 1.63 -21.26
CA PHE A 281 7.30 0.28 -20.81
C PHE A 281 8.76 -0.05 -21.09
N ILE A 282 9.47 -0.52 -20.06
CA ILE A 282 10.89 -0.90 -20.13
C ILE A 282 11.03 -2.36 -19.72
N HIS A 283 11.53 -3.18 -20.63
CA HIS A 283 11.88 -4.57 -20.37
C HIS A 283 13.30 -4.64 -19.81
N ASP A 284 13.42 -4.61 -18.48
CA ASP A 284 14.68 -4.69 -17.75
C ASP A 284 14.41 -5.10 -16.29
N ASN A 285 15.46 -5.31 -15.52
CA ASN A 285 15.39 -5.54 -14.09
C ASN A 285 15.37 -4.21 -13.32
N ALA A 286 14.53 -4.17 -12.29
CA ALA A 286 14.35 -3.00 -11.42
C ALA A 286 15.69 -2.42 -10.92
N CYS A 287 16.58 -3.29 -10.46
CA CYS A 287 17.85 -2.89 -9.89
C CYS A 287 18.79 -2.23 -10.91
N GLY A 288 18.84 -2.74 -12.15
CA GLY A 288 19.59 -2.16 -13.26
C GLY A 288 19.09 -0.76 -13.59
N VAL A 289 17.76 -0.58 -13.70
CA VAL A 289 17.15 0.74 -13.96
C VAL A 289 17.41 1.71 -12.80
N LEU A 290 17.23 1.29 -11.55
CA LEU A 290 17.47 2.13 -10.38
C LEU A 290 18.93 2.63 -10.31
N GLN A 291 19.91 1.82 -10.73
CA GLN A 291 21.32 2.21 -10.74
C GLN A 291 21.63 3.31 -11.76
N GLN A 292 20.79 3.48 -12.79
CA GLN A 292 20.96 4.52 -13.79
C GLN A 292 20.62 5.91 -13.27
N TYR A 293 19.95 6.02 -12.12
CA TYR A 293 19.57 7.31 -11.56
C TYR A 293 20.40 7.67 -10.32
N GLN A 294 20.52 8.98 -10.08
CA GLN A 294 21.02 9.55 -8.84
C GLN A 294 20.29 10.87 -8.55
N ASP A 295 19.63 10.96 -7.40
CA ASP A 295 18.84 12.13 -6.96
C ASP A 295 17.88 12.65 -8.05
N GLY A 296 17.20 11.72 -8.72
CA GLY A 296 16.23 11.99 -9.76
C GLY A 296 16.78 12.28 -11.15
N ALA A 297 18.10 12.32 -11.34
CA ALA A 297 18.73 12.54 -12.65
C ALA A 297 19.33 11.25 -13.20
N LEU A 298 19.16 11.00 -14.50
CA LEU A 298 19.83 9.92 -15.20
C LEU A 298 21.35 10.18 -15.20
N ARG A 299 22.14 9.17 -14.86
CA ARG A 299 23.60 9.24 -14.83
C ARG A 299 24.11 9.39 -16.26
N LYS A 300 25.05 10.32 -16.47
CA LYS A 300 25.78 10.42 -17.74
C LYS A 300 26.72 9.23 -17.83
N GLU A 301 26.55 8.36 -18.84
CA GLU A 301 27.53 7.30 -19.10
C GLU A 301 28.91 7.90 -19.44
N LYS A 302 29.97 7.17 -19.05
CA LYS A 302 31.35 7.46 -19.42
C LYS A 302 31.81 6.67 -20.65
N ASP A 303 31.03 5.73 -21.17
CA ASP A 303 31.39 4.86 -22.28
C ASP A 303 30.34 4.86 -23.39
N ASN A 304 30.74 5.35 -24.57
CA ASN A 304 29.96 5.34 -25.81
C ASN A 304 29.97 3.95 -26.47
N SER A 305 29.39 2.93 -25.83
CA SER A 305 28.96 1.75 -26.58
C SER A 305 27.46 1.87 -26.81
N SER A 306 27.07 2.51 -27.92
CA SER A 306 25.68 2.59 -28.38
C SER A 306 25.12 1.17 -28.54
N LYS A 307 24.51 0.61 -27.50
CA LYS A 307 23.70 -0.60 -27.65
C LYS A 307 22.44 -0.18 -28.39
N MET A 308 22.07 -0.89 -29.45
CA MET A 308 20.82 -0.62 -30.14
C MET A 308 19.67 -0.77 -29.14
N VAL A 309 18.87 0.29 -29.00
CA VAL A 309 17.57 0.22 -28.31
C VAL A 309 16.68 -0.66 -29.15
N GLU A 310 16.35 -1.84 -28.66
CA GLU A 310 15.28 -2.63 -29.24
C GLU A 310 13.96 -2.09 -28.71
N SER A 311 13.05 -1.75 -29.61
CA SER A 311 11.71 -1.34 -29.23
C SER A 311 10.69 -2.10 -30.08
N GLU A 312 9.64 -2.58 -29.44
CA GLU A 312 8.45 -3.11 -30.11
C GLU A 312 7.21 -2.32 -29.69
N GLU A 313 6.16 -2.40 -30.50
CA GLU A 313 4.88 -1.79 -30.19
C GLU A 313 3.85 -2.88 -29.85
N HIS A 314 3.05 -2.63 -28.82
CA HIS A 314 1.93 -3.47 -28.43
C HIS A 314 0.74 -2.59 -28.04
N CYS A 315 -0.41 -2.78 -28.70
CA CYS A 315 -1.63 -2.00 -28.46
C CYS A 315 -1.43 -0.47 -28.51
N GLY A 316 -0.52 0.03 -29.36
CA GLY A 316 -0.18 1.45 -29.47
C GLY A 316 0.83 1.96 -28.44
N TYR A 317 1.37 1.09 -27.58
CA TYR A 317 2.37 1.42 -26.58
C TYR A 317 3.72 0.83 -26.95
N ARG A 318 4.77 1.61 -26.71
CA ARG A 318 6.14 1.19 -26.96
C ARG A 318 6.70 0.44 -25.73
N ILE A 319 7.23 -0.75 -25.98
CA ILE A 319 8.02 -1.56 -25.04
C ILE A 319 9.46 -1.51 -25.52
N SER A 320 10.34 -0.89 -24.73
CA SER A 320 11.76 -0.70 -25.09
C SER A 320 12.68 -1.48 -24.17
N THR A 321 13.90 -1.74 -24.64
CA THR A 321 15.02 -2.19 -23.83
C THR A 321 16.10 -1.12 -23.78
N GLY A 322 16.94 -1.16 -22.76
CA GLY A 322 18.13 -0.32 -22.68
C GLY A 322 17.91 1.06 -22.04
N ILE A 323 19.04 1.63 -21.64
CA ILE A 323 19.13 2.84 -20.81
C ILE A 323 18.71 4.09 -21.60
N ASP A 324 18.98 4.13 -22.91
CA ASP A 324 18.68 5.27 -23.78
C ASP A 324 17.17 5.55 -23.93
N ALA A 325 16.32 4.57 -23.62
CA ALA A 325 14.87 4.77 -23.60
C ALA A 325 14.40 5.50 -22.32
N LEU A 326 15.21 5.54 -21.26
CA LEU A 326 14.83 6.11 -19.98
C LEU A 326 14.77 7.66 -20.05
N PRO A 327 13.81 8.29 -19.36
CA PRO A 327 13.76 9.75 -19.29
C PRO A 327 14.97 10.33 -18.54
N SER A 328 15.35 11.56 -18.87
CA SER A 328 16.47 12.24 -18.21
C SER A 328 16.27 12.46 -16.71
N THR A 329 15.02 12.48 -16.25
CA THR A 329 14.69 12.71 -14.85
C THR A 329 13.49 11.90 -14.38
N ILE A 330 13.51 11.53 -13.10
CA ILE A 330 12.39 10.96 -12.35
C ILE A 330 12.16 11.76 -11.06
N ASP A 331 10.90 11.92 -10.64
CA ASP A 331 10.55 12.64 -9.41
C ASP A 331 10.26 11.68 -8.25
N HIS A 332 9.52 10.60 -8.51
CA HIS A 332 9.08 9.65 -7.48
C HIS A 332 9.29 8.20 -7.92
N ILE A 333 9.54 7.32 -6.94
CA ILE A 333 9.64 5.88 -7.16
C ILE A 333 8.57 5.18 -6.34
N PHE A 334 7.77 4.35 -7.00
CA PHE A 334 6.81 3.45 -6.38
C PHE A 334 7.33 2.01 -6.43
N LEU A 335 7.46 1.36 -5.28
CA LEU A 335 7.96 0.00 -5.15
C LEU A 335 6.83 -0.96 -4.79
N SER A 336 6.53 -1.91 -5.68
CA SER A 336 5.67 -3.07 -5.43
C SER A 336 6.39 -4.39 -5.80
N PRO A 337 7.53 -4.71 -5.15
CA PRO A 337 8.31 -5.90 -5.48
C PRO A 337 7.55 -7.19 -5.13
N PRO A 338 7.99 -8.35 -5.65
CA PRO A 338 7.42 -9.64 -5.28
C PRO A 338 7.58 -9.93 -3.78
N TRP A 339 6.47 -10.29 -3.13
CA TRP A 339 6.45 -10.56 -1.69
C TRP A 339 6.72 -12.03 -1.32
N GLY A 340 6.90 -12.90 -2.31
CA GLY A 340 6.91 -14.36 -2.15
C GLY A 340 5.55 -15.02 -2.40
N GLY A 341 4.69 -14.40 -3.23
CA GLY A 341 3.34 -14.89 -3.51
C GLY A 341 2.47 -14.95 -2.25
N ILE A 342 1.42 -15.79 -2.25
CA ILE A 342 0.50 -15.92 -1.11
C ILE A 342 1.18 -16.41 0.19
N SER A 343 2.36 -17.03 0.08
CA SER A 343 3.18 -17.52 1.20
C SER A 343 3.78 -16.41 2.07
N TYR A 344 3.63 -15.13 1.70
CA TYR A 344 3.97 -14.02 2.61
C TYR A 344 3.22 -14.10 3.95
N LEU A 345 2.10 -14.83 4.01
CA LEU A 345 1.32 -15.04 5.23
C LEU A 345 1.95 -16.07 6.17
N ASP A 346 2.88 -16.90 5.69
CA ASP A 346 3.47 -18.02 6.43
C ASP A 346 4.40 -17.52 7.55
N VAL A 347 4.96 -16.31 7.41
CA VAL A 347 5.74 -15.63 8.46
C VAL A 347 4.88 -14.99 9.56
N GLY A 348 3.57 -15.24 9.54
CA GLY A 348 2.64 -14.86 10.60
C GLY A 348 2.23 -13.38 10.57
N LYS A 349 1.54 -12.93 11.63
CA LYS A 349 0.87 -11.61 11.69
C LYS A 349 1.82 -10.43 11.93
N THR A 350 3.06 -10.69 12.33
CA THR A 350 4.03 -9.67 12.74
C THR A 350 5.45 -9.93 12.22
N GLY A 351 5.65 -10.97 11.42
CA GLY A 351 6.98 -11.46 11.05
C GLY A 351 7.44 -11.08 9.64
N TYR A 352 6.64 -10.34 8.86
CA TYR A 352 7.07 -9.92 7.53
C TYR A 352 7.96 -8.68 7.63
N ASP A 353 9.20 -8.78 7.16
CA ASP A 353 10.16 -7.69 7.08
C ASP A 353 10.85 -7.61 5.72
N MET A 354 11.78 -6.67 5.57
CA MET A 354 12.45 -6.40 4.28
C MET A 354 13.31 -7.56 3.79
N THR A 355 13.76 -8.46 4.67
CA THR A 355 14.56 -9.62 4.29
C THR A 355 13.74 -10.69 3.60
N ASN A 356 12.41 -10.68 3.76
CA ASN A 356 11.51 -11.63 3.09
C ASN A 356 11.35 -11.36 1.59
N ILE A 357 11.52 -10.10 1.17
CA ILE A 357 11.54 -9.74 -0.25
C ILE A 357 12.83 -10.29 -0.85
N LYS A 358 12.72 -11.05 -1.94
CA LYS A 358 13.86 -11.65 -2.64
C LYS A 358 13.88 -11.15 -4.09
N ILE A 359 14.98 -10.54 -4.49
CA ILE A 359 15.18 -9.99 -5.82
C ILE A 359 16.42 -10.65 -6.41
N THR A 360 16.25 -11.32 -7.54
CA THR A 360 17.35 -11.98 -8.24
C THR A 360 17.93 -11.03 -9.28
N LEU A 361 19.20 -10.68 -9.15
CA LEU A 361 19.95 -9.89 -10.13
C LEU A 361 20.68 -10.77 -11.14
N SER A 362 21.26 -11.86 -10.65
CA SER A 362 21.89 -12.94 -11.38
C SER A 362 21.84 -14.18 -10.51
N ASP A 363 22.21 -15.34 -11.05
CA ASP A 363 22.22 -16.62 -10.32
C ASP A 363 23.02 -16.54 -9.00
N GLU A 364 24.05 -15.69 -8.97
CA GLU A 364 24.95 -15.52 -7.82
C GLU A 364 24.57 -14.35 -6.90
N LYS A 365 23.84 -13.35 -7.41
CA LYS A 365 23.53 -12.12 -6.65
C LYS A 365 22.05 -12.00 -6.33
N LYS A 366 21.74 -12.21 -5.05
CA LYS A 366 20.40 -12.02 -4.47
C LYS A 366 20.39 -10.78 -3.59
N LEU A 367 19.43 -9.91 -3.83
CA LEU A 367 19.15 -8.74 -3.02
C LEU A 367 17.84 -8.93 -2.25
N ASN A 368 17.67 -8.13 -1.21
CA ASN A 368 16.44 -8.09 -0.43
C ASN A 368 15.76 -6.72 -0.48
N GLY A 369 14.64 -6.57 0.23
CA GLY A 369 13.85 -5.34 0.26
C GLY A 369 14.58 -4.13 0.87
N ASP A 370 15.57 -4.35 1.73
CA ASP A 370 16.41 -3.29 2.32
C ASP A 370 17.43 -2.76 1.30
N ASP A 371 18.03 -3.66 0.52
CA ASP A 371 18.92 -3.30 -0.58
C ASP A 371 18.14 -2.49 -1.63
N LEU A 372 16.96 -2.99 -2.02
CA LEU A 372 16.07 -2.30 -2.95
C LEU A 372 15.69 -0.91 -2.45
N LEU A 373 15.34 -0.78 -1.17
CA LEU A 373 15.01 0.53 -0.59
C LEU A 373 16.21 1.47 -0.66
N GLY A 374 17.43 0.98 -0.43
CA GLY A 374 18.65 1.77 -0.58
C GLY A 374 18.89 2.25 -2.01
N MET A 375 18.69 1.37 -2.99
CA MET A 375 18.80 1.71 -4.41
C MET A 375 17.77 2.77 -4.82
N ALA A 376 16.50 2.56 -4.47
CA ALA A 376 15.44 3.51 -4.75
C ALA A 376 15.66 4.86 -4.06
N ALA A 377 16.12 4.86 -2.81
CA ALA A 377 16.41 6.10 -2.08
C ALA A 377 17.53 6.92 -2.74
N ASN A 378 18.50 6.27 -3.37
CA ASN A 378 19.58 6.94 -4.10
C ASN A 378 19.12 7.42 -5.49
N ALA A 379 18.23 6.69 -6.14
CA ALA A 379 17.69 7.00 -7.46
C ALA A 379 16.66 8.14 -7.43
N ALA A 380 15.76 8.15 -6.46
CA ALA A 380 14.65 9.11 -6.40
C ALA A 380 15.11 10.53 -6.08
N LYS A 381 14.45 11.52 -6.69
CA LYS A 381 14.64 12.94 -6.37
C LYS A 381 14.24 13.23 -4.93
N ASP A 382 15.12 13.92 -4.20
CA ASP A 382 14.99 14.14 -2.75
C ASP A 382 14.86 12.84 -1.94
N GLY A 383 15.13 11.69 -2.55
CA GLY A 383 15.00 10.36 -1.98
C GLY A 383 13.58 9.95 -1.60
N ASN A 384 12.53 10.54 -2.16
CA ASN A 384 11.15 10.17 -1.81
C ASN A 384 10.75 8.84 -2.46
N VAL A 385 10.34 7.87 -1.64
CA VAL A 385 9.94 6.53 -2.10
C VAL A 385 8.60 6.14 -1.48
N VAL A 386 7.74 5.55 -2.30
CA VAL A 386 6.49 4.91 -1.86
C VAL A 386 6.65 3.41 -1.96
N TYR A 387 6.38 2.68 -0.88
CA TYR A 387 6.61 1.24 -0.79
C TYR A 387 5.31 0.51 -0.45
N PHE A 388 4.78 -0.23 -1.42
CA PHE A 388 3.59 -1.06 -1.28
C PHE A 388 3.94 -2.43 -0.71
N LEU A 389 3.31 -2.77 0.42
CA LEU A 389 3.76 -3.85 1.29
C LEU A 389 2.61 -4.70 1.84
N PRO A 390 2.88 -5.95 2.24
CA PRO A 390 1.91 -6.81 2.90
C PRO A 390 1.32 -6.20 4.18
N LYS A 391 0.07 -6.54 4.49
CA LYS A 391 -0.61 -6.09 5.72
C LYS A 391 0.04 -6.58 7.03
N ASN A 392 0.87 -7.62 6.98
CA ASN A 392 1.61 -8.17 8.13
C ASN A 392 3.04 -7.63 8.25
N THR A 393 3.40 -6.59 7.48
CA THR A 393 4.71 -5.93 7.61
C THR A 393 4.93 -5.36 9.01
N ASN A 394 6.11 -5.65 9.55
CA ASN A 394 6.61 -5.10 10.80
C ASN A 394 7.19 -3.70 10.58
N GLY A 395 6.48 -2.67 11.06
CA GLY A 395 6.90 -1.28 10.91
C GLY A 395 8.14 -0.90 11.72
N PHE A 396 8.51 -1.68 12.74
CA PHE A 396 9.75 -1.44 13.48
C PHE A 396 10.96 -1.78 12.62
N ASN A 397 10.98 -2.98 12.02
CA ASN A 397 12.07 -3.41 11.14
C ASN A 397 12.19 -2.50 9.91
N LEU A 398 11.05 -2.15 9.30
CA LEU A 398 11.02 -1.21 8.19
C LEU A 398 11.50 0.20 8.60
N GLY A 399 11.15 0.66 9.80
CA GLY A 399 11.65 1.93 10.34
C GLY A 399 13.17 1.94 10.52
N ILE A 400 13.76 0.84 11.01
CA ILE A 400 15.22 0.70 11.10
C ILE A 400 15.87 0.74 9.71
N SER A 401 15.34 -0.03 8.77
CA SER A 401 15.76 0.00 7.36
C SER A 401 15.71 1.42 6.79
N ALA A 402 14.58 2.11 6.94
CA ALA A 402 14.40 3.47 6.47
C ALA A 402 15.44 4.43 7.10
N TRP A 403 15.62 4.39 8.42
CA TRP A 403 16.59 5.25 9.09
C TRP A 403 18.02 5.06 8.56
N LYS A 404 18.43 3.79 8.39
CA LYS A 404 19.75 3.41 7.86
C LYS A 404 19.96 3.91 6.43
N LYS A 405 18.88 4.04 5.62
CA LYS A 405 18.93 4.65 4.29
C LYS A 405 18.73 6.17 4.31
N GLY A 406 18.84 6.84 5.45
CA GLY A 406 18.81 8.29 5.54
C GLY A 406 17.42 8.92 5.62
N TYR A 407 16.35 8.12 5.72
CA TYR A 407 15.00 8.64 5.92
C TYR A 407 14.85 9.21 7.33
N ARG A 408 14.13 10.34 7.44
CA ARG A 408 13.89 11.04 8.71
C ARG A 408 12.42 11.17 9.05
N ARG A 409 11.54 10.90 8.08
CA ARG A 409 10.09 10.84 8.28
C ARG A 409 9.53 9.66 7.51
N MET A 410 8.63 8.93 8.15
CA MET A 410 7.95 7.79 7.57
C MET A 410 6.47 7.79 7.96
N GLU A 411 5.62 7.50 6.98
CA GLU A 411 4.22 7.14 7.20
C GLU A 411 3.99 5.69 6.78
N MET A 412 3.20 4.93 7.55
CA MET A 412 2.61 3.66 7.16
C MET A 412 1.09 3.79 7.15
N GLU A 413 0.52 3.79 5.96
CA GLU A 413 -0.92 3.87 5.73
C GLU A 413 -1.53 2.47 5.63
N GLN A 414 -2.56 2.23 6.42
CA GLN A 414 -3.38 1.02 6.34
C GLN A 414 -4.40 1.17 5.21
N ASN A 415 -4.34 0.28 4.21
CA ASN A 415 -5.29 0.29 3.10
C ASN A 415 -6.46 -0.65 3.39
N TYR A 416 -7.57 -0.09 3.85
CA TYR A 416 -8.82 -0.83 4.01
C TYR A 416 -9.66 -0.73 2.73
N LEU A 417 -10.20 -1.86 2.31
CA LEU A 417 -11.16 -1.96 1.21
C LEU A 417 -12.36 -2.76 1.69
N ASN A 418 -13.54 -2.13 1.66
CA ASN A 418 -14.82 -2.67 2.12
C ASN A 418 -14.71 -3.23 3.55
N GLY A 419 -14.16 -2.43 4.47
CA GLY A 419 -14.00 -2.78 5.88
C GLY A 419 -12.88 -3.79 6.20
N LYS A 420 -12.14 -4.30 5.20
CA LYS A 420 -11.05 -5.26 5.39
C LYS A 420 -9.69 -4.64 5.09
N LEU A 421 -8.73 -4.80 6.01
CA LEU A 421 -7.32 -4.46 5.76
C LEU A 421 -6.73 -5.38 4.67
N LYS A 422 -6.31 -4.77 3.56
CA LYS A 422 -5.73 -5.48 2.41
C LYS A 422 -4.21 -5.43 2.46
N THR A 423 -3.63 -4.25 2.57
CA THR A 423 -2.18 -4.00 2.43
C THR A 423 -1.77 -2.79 3.27
N ILE A 424 -0.47 -2.49 3.25
CA ILE A 424 0.11 -1.27 3.80
C ILE A 424 0.82 -0.52 2.68
N THR A 425 0.71 0.80 2.65
CA THR A 425 1.56 1.67 1.82
C THR A 425 2.45 2.50 2.73
N SER A 426 3.76 2.45 2.53
CA SER A 426 4.71 3.29 3.28
C SER A 426 5.18 4.47 2.44
N TYR A 427 5.08 5.68 2.97
CA TYR A 427 5.58 6.90 2.34
C TYR A 427 6.84 7.34 3.08
N LEU A 428 7.98 7.34 2.40
CA LEU A 428 9.31 7.54 2.97
C LEU A 428 9.91 8.84 2.43
N CYS A 429 10.23 9.78 3.32
CA CYS A 429 10.77 11.10 2.96
C CYS A 429 12.12 11.34 3.64
N ARG A 430 13.16 11.69 2.87
CA ARG A 430 14.48 12.04 3.43
C ARG A 430 14.56 13.50 3.87
N LYS A 431 13.98 14.42 3.10
CA LYS A 431 14.02 15.87 3.33
C LYS A 431 12.65 16.43 3.73
#